data_AF-J7GMP5-F1
#
_entry.id   AF-J7GMP5-F1
#
_cell.length_a   1.000
_cell.length_b   1.000
_cell.length_c   1.000
_cell.angle_alpha   90.00
_cell.angle_beta   90.00
_cell.angle_gamma   90.00
#
_symmetry.space_group_name_H-M   'P 1'
#
loop_
_entity.id
_entity.type
_entity.pdbx_description
1 polymer ?
#
loop_
_entity_poly.entity_id
_entity_poly.type
_entity_poly.pdbx_seq_one_letter_code
_entity_poly.pdbx_strand_id
1 'polypeptide(L)'
;RKTQMEVLTNLYKKKNSGVDKNNFLNDLFKKNNKNDLDDFFKNEKEYDDLCDCRYTATIIKSFLNGPAKNDVDIASQINVNDLRGFGCNYKSNNEKSWNCTGTFTNKFPGTCEPPRRQT
;
A
#
# COMPACT_ATOMS: atom_id res chain seq x y z
N ARG A 1 -20.00 -0.34 -4.66
CA ARG A 1 -20.86 -0.23 -3.45
C ARG A 1 -20.91 1.20 -2.93
N LYS A 2 -19.77 1.83 -2.58
CA LYS A 2 -19.71 3.25 -2.18
C LYS A 2 -20.40 4.21 -3.16
N THR A 3 -20.01 4.16 -4.43
CA THR A 3 -20.58 4.98 -5.51
C THR A 3 -22.08 4.80 -5.71
N GLN A 4 -22.60 3.57 -5.57
CA GLN A 4 -24.05 3.32 -5.65
C GLN A 4 -24.78 3.97 -4.47
N MET A 5 -24.22 3.87 -3.27
CA MET A 5 -24.85 4.42 -2.07
C MET A 5 -24.78 5.95 -2.04
N GLU A 6 -23.74 6.56 -2.60
CA GLU A 6 -23.67 8.01 -2.85
C GLU A 6 -24.82 8.47 -3.77
N VAL A 7 -25.04 7.77 -4.88
CA VAL A 7 -26.13 8.10 -5.81
C VAL A 7 -27.49 7.97 -5.11
N LEU A 8 -27.72 6.87 -4.38
CA LEU A 8 -29.00 6.62 -3.70
C LEU A 8 -29.26 7.61 -2.55
N THR A 9 -28.27 7.93 -1.74
CA THR A 9 -28.41 8.91 -0.64
C THR A 9 -28.66 10.32 -1.18
N ASN A 10 -27.99 10.71 -2.26
CA ASN A 10 -28.24 11.99 -2.93
C ASN A 10 -29.62 12.04 -3.59
N LEU A 11 -30.08 10.95 -4.21
CA LEU A 11 -31.44 10.84 -4.76
C LEU A 11 -32.51 10.91 -3.67
N TYR A 12 -32.28 10.28 -2.51
CA TYR A 12 -33.18 10.37 -1.36
C TYR A 12 -33.33 11.82 -0.90
N LYS A 13 -32.20 12.51 -0.65
CA LYS A 13 -32.22 13.93 -0.28
C LYS A 13 -32.92 14.76 -1.36
N LYS A 14 -32.58 14.58 -2.64
CA LYS A 14 -33.20 15.30 -3.76
C LYS A 14 -34.72 15.12 -3.82
N LYS A 15 -35.23 13.90 -3.56
CA LYS A 15 -36.67 13.61 -3.50
C LYS A 15 -37.37 14.18 -2.26
N ASN A 16 -36.59 14.58 -1.25
CA ASN A 16 -37.06 15.15 0.01
C ASN A 16 -36.54 16.59 0.22
N SER A 17 -36.52 17.40 -0.84
CA SER A 17 -36.14 18.81 -0.80
C SER A 17 -34.73 19.10 -0.24
N GLY A 18 -33.80 18.19 -0.50
CA GLY A 18 -32.41 18.30 -0.06
C GLY A 18 -32.15 17.85 1.39
N VAL A 19 -33.17 17.35 2.10
CA VAL A 19 -33.09 17.03 3.53
C VAL A 19 -33.12 15.52 3.75
N ASP A 20 -32.43 15.06 4.80
CA ASP A 20 -32.63 13.71 5.35
C ASP A 20 -33.96 13.65 6.13
N LYS A 21 -35.06 13.47 5.41
CA LYS A 21 -36.39 13.48 6.01
C LYS A 21 -36.50 12.37 7.08
N ASN A 22 -37.01 12.74 8.25
CA ASN A 22 -37.20 11.87 9.41
C ASN A 22 -35.90 11.18 9.89
N ASN A 23 -34.72 11.73 9.58
CA ASN A 23 -33.42 11.15 9.92
C ASN A 23 -33.23 9.72 9.36
N PHE A 24 -33.90 9.38 8.25
CA PHE A 24 -33.87 8.02 7.70
C PHE A 24 -32.45 7.54 7.38
N LEU A 25 -31.63 8.39 6.74
CA LEU A 25 -30.25 8.03 6.41
C LEU A 25 -29.39 7.95 7.66
N ASN A 26 -29.55 8.87 8.60
CA ASN A 26 -28.83 8.85 9.88
C ASN A 26 -29.14 7.57 10.68
N ASP A 27 -30.41 7.20 10.78
CA ASP A 27 -30.85 5.98 11.46
C ASP A 27 -30.34 4.73 10.73
N LEU A 28 -30.29 4.74 9.40
CA LEU A 28 -29.69 3.66 8.61
C LEU A 28 -28.20 3.48 8.96
N PHE A 29 -27.41 4.55 8.98
CA PHE A 29 -25.99 4.46 9.33
C PHE A 29 -25.78 3.99 10.78
N LYS A 30 -26.56 4.54 11.73
CA LYS A 30 -26.50 4.14 13.14
C LYS A 30 -26.91 2.69 13.38
N LYS A 31 -27.90 2.16 12.65
CA LYS A 31 -28.27 0.72 12.73
C LYS A 31 -27.11 -0.21 12.39
N ASN A 32 -26.16 0.27 11.59
CA ASN A 32 -24.94 -0.44 11.24
C ASN A 32 -23.73 -0.04 12.10
N ASN A 33 -23.93 0.72 13.18
CA ASN A 33 -22.87 1.27 14.04
C ASN A 33 -21.85 2.12 13.27
N LYS A 34 -22.30 2.87 12.27
CA LYS A 34 -21.46 3.77 11.45
C LYS A 34 -22.01 5.19 11.51
N ASN A 35 -21.13 6.17 11.32
CA ASN A 35 -21.47 7.59 11.47
C ASN A 35 -22.08 8.19 10.20
N ASP A 36 -21.54 7.83 9.05
CA ASP A 36 -21.90 8.36 7.74
C ASP A 36 -21.45 7.39 6.63
N LEU A 37 -21.56 7.83 5.39
CA LEU A 37 -21.20 7.03 4.23
C LEU A 37 -19.69 6.75 4.13
N ASP A 38 -18.83 7.66 4.59
CA ASP A 38 -17.39 7.44 4.57
C ASP A 38 -16.98 6.40 5.60
N ASP A 39 -17.48 6.51 6.83
CA ASP A 39 -17.27 5.52 7.88
C ASP A 39 -17.88 4.15 7.53
N PHE A 40 -19.02 4.14 6.84
CA PHE A 40 -19.68 2.92 6.39
C PHE A 40 -18.84 2.08 5.41
N PHE A 41 -18.00 2.74 4.60
CA PHE A 41 -17.11 2.07 3.64
C PHE A 41 -15.63 2.18 4.01
N LYS A 42 -15.32 2.75 5.18
CA LYS A 42 -13.95 2.77 5.67
C LYS A 42 -13.54 1.35 6.00
N ASN A 43 -12.50 0.86 5.33
CA ASN A 43 -11.92 -0.43 5.67
C ASN A 43 -11.51 -0.42 7.14
N GLU A 44 -11.95 -1.43 7.86
CA GLU A 44 -11.53 -1.64 9.23
C GLU A 44 -10.07 -2.10 9.25
N LYS A 45 -9.42 -1.95 10.41
CA LYS A 45 -8.01 -2.35 10.58
C LYS A 45 -7.78 -3.81 10.18
N GLU A 46 -8.75 -4.68 10.40
CA GLU A 46 -8.71 -6.09 10.02
C GLU A 46 -8.48 -6.30 8.52
N TYR A 47 -9.05 -5.44 7.66
CA TYR A 47 -8.81 -5.54 6.22
C TYR A 47 -7.33 -5.31 5.90
N ASP A 48 -6.74 -4.24 6.44
CA ASP A 48 -5.32 -3.95 6.22
C ASP A 48 -4.45 -5.07 6.83
N ASP A 49 -4.79 -5.57 8.02
CA ASP A 49 -4.01 -6.61 8.71
C ASP A 49 -4.01 -7.97 7.97
N LEU A 50 -5.06 -8.28 7.20
CA LEU A 50 -5.22 -9.55 6.48
C LEU A 50 -4.95 -9.46 4.97
N CYS A 51 -5.14 -8.30 4.35
CA CYS A 51 -5.05 -8.14 2.89
C CYS A 51 -3.81 -7.36 2.45
N ASP A 52 -3.14 -6.61 3.33
CA ASP A 52 -1.85 -6.03 2.96
C ASP A 52 -0.75 -7.09 3.06
N CYS A 53 -0.08 -7.34 1.93
CA CYS A 53 1.16 -8.11 1.95
C CYS A 53 2.22 -7.34 2.77
N ARG A 54 2.59 -7.90 3.93
CA ARG A 54 3.46 -7.24 4.91
C ARG A 54 4.80 -6.79 4.34
N TYR A 55 5.44 -7.63 3.54
CA TYR A 55 6.76 -7.35 2.98
C TYR A 55 6.73 -6.44 1.73
N THR A 56 5.56 -5.92 1.34
CA THR A 56 5.42 -4.92 0.26
C THR A 56 4.50 -3.76 0.64
N ALA A 57 3.19 -3.98 0.67
CA ALA A 57 2.18 -2.94 0.88
C ALA A 57 2.36 -2.22 2.23
N THR A 58 2.59 -2.97 3.31
CA THR A 58 2.78 -2.37 4.64
C THR A 58 4.05 -1.52 4.71
N ILE A 59 5.16 -2.00 4.14
CA ILE A 59 6.41 -1.23 4.06
C ILE A 59 6.20 0.03 3.21
N ILE A 60 5.59 -0.08 2.02
CA ILE A 60 5.32 1.07 1.14
C ILE A 60 4.42 2.10 1.85
N LYS A 61 3.36 1.66 2.52
CA LYS A 61 2.48 2.55 3.31
C LYS A 61 3.28 3.26 4.41
N SER A 62 4.20 2.58 5.09
CA SER A 62 5.09 3.19 6.09
C SER A 62 5.99 4.27 5.51
N PHE A 63 6.62 4.01 4.35
CA PHE A 63 7.54 4.96 3.70
C PHE A 63 6.84 6.17 3.08
N LEU A 64 5.61 6.01 2.58
CA LEU A 64 4.89 7.11 1.92
C LEU A 64 4.02 7.94 2.87
N ASN A 65 3.42 7.28 3.87
CA ASN A 65 2.37 7.86 4.71
C ASN A 65 2.54 7.56 6.21
N GLY A 66 3.54 6.77 6.60
CA GLY A 66 3.75 6.34 7.97
C GLY A 66 5.07 6.81 8.57
N PRO A 67 5.59 6.10 9.59
CA PRO A 67 6.76 6.54 10.34
C PRO A 67 8.03 6.69 9.49
N ALA A 68 8.29 5.73 8.60
CA ALA A 68 9.49 5.73 7.75
C ALA A 68 9.55 6.92 6.77
N LYS A 69 8.44 7.65 6.56
CA LYS A 69 8.41 8.85 5.71
C LYS A 69 9.32 9.96 6.23
N ASN A 70 9.33 10.17 7.54
CA ASN A 70 9.99 11.31 8.19
C ASN A 70 11.06 10.88 9.20
N ASP A 71 11.29 9.58 9.36
CA ASP A 71 12.23 9.02 10.32
C ASP A 71 13.20 8.08 9.60
N VAL A 72 14.46 8.54 9.52
CA VAL A 72 15.54 7.80 8.85
C VAL A 72 15.94 6.56 9.63
N ASP A 73 15.85 6.56 10.95
CA ASP A 73 16.20 5.41 11.79
C ASP A 73 15.21 4.28 11.53
N ILE A 74 13.91 4.61 11.45
CA ILE A 74 12.86 3.64 11.08
C ILE A 74 13.00 3.20 9.62
N ALA A 75 13.23 4.13 8.70
CA ALA A 75 13.38 3.80 7.27
C ALA A 75 14.60 2.92 6.97
N SER A 76 15.67 3.05 7.76
CA SER A 76 16.90 2.28 7.60
C SER A 76 16.84 0.91 8.30
N GLN A 77 15.85 0.69 9.17
CA GLN A 77 15.69 -0.58 9.86
C GLN A 77 15.16 -1.66 8.89
N ILE A 78 15.96 -2.71 8.69
CA ILE A 78 15.62 -3.80 7.77
C ILE A 78 15.00 -4.96 8.55
N ASN A 79 13.75 -5.33 8.22
CA ASN A 79 13.14 -6.57 8.70
C ASN A 79 13.63 -7.76 7.86
N VAL A 80 14.40 -8.65 8.50
CA VAL A 80 15.02 -9.82 7.83
C VAL A 80 13.99 -10.80 7.28
N ASN A 81 12.88 -11.01 7.98
CA ASN A 81 11.83 -11.94 7.54
C ASN A 81 11.14 -11.42 6.28
N ASP A 82 10.82 -10.13 6.26
CA ASP A 82 10.19 -9.49 5.11
C ASP A 82 11.16 -9.43 3.92
N LEU A 83 12.44 -9.11 4.16
CA LEU A 83 13.48 -9.09 3.14
C LEU A 83 13.60 -10.45 2.43
N ARG A 84 13.66 -11.53 3.20
CA ARG A 84 13.75 -12.90 2.67
C ARG A 84 12.43 -13.37 2.06
N GLY A 85 11.31 -12.99 2.65
CA GLY A 85 9.97 -13.28 2.13
C GLY A 85 9.71 -12.65 0.76
N PHE A 86 10.29 -11.47 0.50
CA PHE A 86 10.28 -10.84 -0.82
C PHE A 86 11.27 -11.48 -1.82
N GLY A 87 12.20 -12.32 -1.35
CA GLY A 87 13.19 -13.00 -2.20
C GLY A 87 14.55 -12.32 -2.29
N CYS A 88 14.86 -11.41 -1.36
CA CYS A 88 16.15 -10.73 -1.29
C CYS A 88 16.97 -11.17 -0.05
N ASN A 89 18.25 -10.80 -0.02
CA ASN A 89 19.11 -10.98 1.13
C ASN A 89 20.08 -9.80 1.27
N TYR A 90 20.75 -9.70 2.41
CA TYR A 90 21.84 -8.75 2.58
C TYR A 90 22.94 -8.97 1.53
N LYS A 91 23.56 -7.87 1.11
CA LYS A 91 24.77 -7.95 0.28
C LYS A 91 25.87 -8.64 1.09
N SER A 92 26.58 -9.58 0.44
CA SER A 92 27.71 -10.26 1.06
C SER A 92 28.85 -9.29 1.33
N ASN A 93 29.64 -9.55 2.37
CA ASN A 93 30.87 -8.80 2.65
C ASN A 93 31.97 -9.05 1.60
N ASN A 94 31.82 -10.08 0.76
CA ASN A 94 32.75 -10.38 -0.33
C ASN A 94 32.51 -9.44 -1.53
N GLU A 95 33.60 -8.91 -2.08
CA GLU A 95 33.56 -8.09 -3.29
C GLU A 95 33.44 -8.98 -4.52
N LYS A 96 32.42 -8.73 -5.35
CA LYS A 96 32.32 -9.33 -6.68
C LYS A 96 33.19 -8.55 -7.66
N SER A 97 33.80 -9.24 -8.62
CA SER A 97 34.45 -8.59 -9.76
C SER A 97 33.41 -8.00 -10.72
N TRP A 98 33.81 -7.03 -11.55
CA TRP A 98 32.96 -6.56 -12.64
C TRP A 98 32.75 -7.68 -13.65
N ASN A 99 31.51 -7.86 -14.11
CA ASN A 99 31.15 -8.90 -15.06
C ASN A 99 31.21 -8.32 -16.48
N CYS A 100 32.20 -8.70 -17.28
CA CYS A 100 32.33 -8.27 -18.67
C CYS A 100 31.94 -9.35 -19.68
N THR A 101 31.32 -10.45 -19.21
CA THR A 101 31.09 -11.66 -20.01
C THR A 101 29.63 -12.12 -20.04
N GLY A 102 28.70 -11.39 -19.42
CA GLY A 102 27.28 -11.72 -19.43
C GLY A 102 26.63 -11.59 -20.81
N THR A 103 25.44 -12.17 -20.98
CA THR A 103 24.71 -12.19 -22.28
C THR A 103 24.42 -10.80 -22.87
N PHE A 104 24.45 -9.75 -22.04
CA PHE A 104 24.33 -8.36 -22.48
C PHE A 104 25.48 -7.92 -23.39
N THR A 105 26.66 -8.55 -23.32
CA THR A 105 27.82 -8.22 -24.15
C THR A 105 27.62 -8.59 -25.61
N ASN A 106 26.69 -9.53 -25.92
CA ASN A 106 26.31 -9.87 -27.29
C ASN A 106 25.72 -8.65 -28.03
N LYS A 107 24.98 -7.80 -27.30
CA LYS A 107 24.36 -6.59 -27.86
C LYS A 107 25.20 -5.33 -27.58
N PHE A 108 25.93 -5.31 -26.47
CA PHE A 108 26.72 -4.17 -26.01
C PHE A 108 28.15 -4.60 -25.67
N PRO A 109 28.97 -4.93 -26.69
CA PRO A 109 30.35 -5.36 -26.47
C PRO A 109 31.16 -4.25 -25.79
N GLY A 110 32.06 -4.64 -24.86
CA GLY A 110 32.84 -3.71 -24.03
C GLY A 110 32.14 -3.25 -22.74
N THR A 111 30.87 -3.63 -22.53
CA THR A 111 30.18 -3.35 -21.26
C THR A 111 30.69 -4.27 -20.16
N CYS A 112 30.98 -3.69 -19.01
CA CYS A 112 31.22 -4.42 -17.77
C CYS A 112 30.15 -4.03 -16.74
N GLU A 113 29.40 -5.01 -16.24
CA GLU A 113 28.35 -4.81 -15.24
C GLU A 113 28.98 -4.64 -13.83
N PRO A 114 28.67 -3.54 -13.12
CA PRO A 114 29.19 -3.30 -11.79
C PRO A 114 28.60 -4.27 -10.75
N PRO A 115 29.36 -4.63 -9.69
CA PRO A 115 28.88 -5.51 -8.61
C PRO A 115 27.55 -5.09 -7.96
N ARG A 116 27.27 -3.78 -7.90
CA ARG A 116 26.00 -3.25 -7.38
C ARG A 116 24.79 -3.72 -8.18
N ARG A 117 24.94 -3.89 -9.50
CA ARG A 117 23.87 -4.36 -10.39
C ARG A 117 23.80 -5.89 -10.45
N GLN A 118 24.90 -6.57 -10.17
CA GLN A 118 24.93 -8.02 -10.08
C GLN A 118 24.09 -8.50 -8.87
N THR A 119 23.28 -9.51 -9.11
CA THR A 119 22.55 -10.26 -8.06
C THR A 119 23.52 -11.16 -7.31
#